data_AF-A0A100XEX9-F1
#
_entry.id   AF-A0A100XEX9-F1
#
_cell.length_a   1.000
_cell.length_b   1.000
_cell.length_c   1.000
_cell.angle_alpha   90.00
_cell.angle_beta   90.00
_cell.angle_gamma   90.00
#
_symmetry.space_group_name_H-M   'P 1'
#
loop_
_entity.id
_entity.type
_entity.pdbx_description
1 polymer ?
#
loop_
_entity_poly.entity_id
_entity_poly.type
_entity_poly.pdbx_seq_one_letter_code
_entity_poly.pdbx_strand_id
1 'polypeptide(L)'
;MTPHRVMRELYEQLIAYSRAYADAIPTYVAVDNNLAVVANSISEAISSICAAIDFKSAAARAPLVPPLSPPDQVPPLGDLSQPQRYLTEPNPVCEDWASALAAYQSEIKPWTVTSPDIPAGQWSNEQKRLTDDVIPVMQDFAREVNSLGEESGNGTLRDVAQLSAQYRNAYVAALPTYVPADKYLLMASNYLVGVVNAACRAVAE
;
A
#
# COMPACT_ATOMS: atom_id res chain seq x y z
N MET A 1 7.64 10.15 -7.04
CA MET A 1 6.59 9.28 -6.47
C MET A 1 7.15 8.00 -5.86
N THR A 2 8.12 7.33 -6.49
CA THR A 2 8.58 6.00 -6.06
C THR A 2 10.04 6.05 -5.62
N PRO A 3 10.35 6.29 -4.33
CA PRO A 3 11.73 6.41 -3.89
C PRO A 3 12.48 5.07 -4.04
N HIS A 4 13.73 5.11 -4.54
CA HIS A 4 14.55 3.91 -4.70
C HIS A 4 14.74 3.13 -3.39
N ARG A 5 14.81 3.85 -2.27
CA ARG A 5 14.91 3.25 -0.94
C ARG A 5 13.74 2.32 -0.64
N VAL A 6 12.50 2.81 -0.79
CA VAL A 6 11.31 2.00 -0.47
C VAL A 6 11.18 0.82 -1.42
N MET A 7 11.56 0.97 -2.70
CA MET A 7 11.62 -0.18 -3.61
C MET A 7 12.61 -1.26 -3.15
N ARG A 8 13.79 -0.87 -2.68
CA ARG A 8 14.76 -1.81 -2.11
C ARG A 8 14.18 -2.51 -0.87
N GLU A 9 13.56 -1.75 0.03
CA GLU A 9 12.90 -2.31 1.23
C GLU A 9 11.82 -3.32 0.84
N LEU A 10 10.99 -3.04 -0.17
CA LEU A 10 10.00 -4.01 -0.66
C LEU A 10 10.66 -5.31 -1.16
N TYR A 11 11.73 -5.25 -1.95
CA TYR A 11 12.45 -6.46 -2.39
C TYR A 11 13.08 -7.23 -1.22
N GLU A 12 13.67 -6.53 -0.25
CA GLU A 12 14.22 -7.14 0.97
C GLU A 12 13.13 -7.86 1.76
N GLN A 13 11.97 -7.21 1.96
CA GLN A 13 10.84 -7.79 2.67
C GLN A 13 10.19 -8.95 1.91
N LEU A 14 10.15 -8.91 0.58
CA LEU A 14 9.71 -10.06 -0.23
C LEU A 14 10.56 -11.29 0.07
N ILE A 15 11.89 -11.15 0.10
CA ILE A 15 12.82 -12.24 0.40
C ILE A 15 12.62 -12.72 1.85
N ALA A 16 12.57 -11.79 2.81
CA ALA A 16 12.48 -12.12 4.23
C ALA A 16 11.19 -12.89 4.57
N TYR A 17 10.03 -12.42 4.10
CA TYR A 17 8.75 -13.08 4.37
C TYR A 17 8.59 -14.39 3.58
N SER A 18 9.13 -14.48 2.35
CA SER A 18 9.12 -15.74 1.59
C SER A 18 9.95 -16.82 2.27
N ARG A 19 11.13 -16.48 2.79
CA ARG A 19 11.98 -17.40 3.57
C ARG A 19 11.30 -17.82 4.87
N ALA A 20 10.77 -16.85 5.62
CA ALA A 20 10.05 -17.14 6.87
C ALA A 20 8.85 -18.08 6.65
N TYR A 21 8.09 -17.90 5.56
CA TYR A 21 7.01 -18.82 5.22
C TYR A 21 7.53 -20.22 4.90
N ALA A 22 8.58 -20.33 4.07
CA ALA A 22 9.19 -21.62 3.71
C ALA A 22 9.72 -22.37 4.95
N ASP A 23 10.34 -21.65 5.88
CA ASP A 23 10.88 -22.20 7.13
C ASP A 23 9.76 -22.66 8.08
N ALA A 24 8.58 -22.07 8.01
CA ALA A 24 7.42 -22.45 8.82
C ALA A 24 6.69 -23.71 8.32
N ILE A 25 6.87 -24.11 7.04
CA ILE A 25 6.16 -25.25 6.43
C ILE A 25 6.20 -26.53 7.27
N PRO A 26 7.35 -26.97 7.83
CA PRO A 26 7.41 -28.21 8.60
C PRO A 26 6.56 -28.22 9.88
N THR A 27 6.27 -27.05 10.46
CA THR A 27 5.52 -26.89 11.71
C THR A 27 4.32 -25.96 11.54
N TYR A 28 3.79 -25.89 10.32
CA TYR A 28 2.82 -24.89 9.91
C TYR A 28 1.57 -24.86 10.78
N VAL A 29 1.18 -23.65 11.16
CA VAL A 29 -0.10 -23.31 11.80
C VAL A 29 -0.82 -22.22 11.01
N ALA A 30 -2.12 -22.02 11.26
CA ALA A 30 -2.95 -21.11 10.46
C ALA A 30 -2.44 -19.65 10.42
N VAL A 31 -1.79 -19.17 11.49
CA VAL A 31 -1.21 -17.82 11.55
C VAL A 31 -0.05 -17.64 10.56
N ASP A 32 0.70 -18.70 10.24
CA ASP A 32 1.83 -18.66 9.31
C ASP A 32 1.39 -18.34 7.87
N ASN A 33 0.11 -18.54 7.53
CA ASN A 33 -0.45 -18.12 6.25
C ASN A 33 -0.18 -16.63 5.99
N ASN A 34 -0.19 -15.80 7.03
CA ASN A 34 0.02 -14.37 6.88
C ASN A 34 1.44 -14.05 6.39
N LEU A 35 2.44 -14.91 6.62
CA LEU A 35 3.78 -14.74 6.04
C LEU A 35 3.72 -14.79 4.50
N ALA A 36 2.98 -15.75 3.95
CA ALA A 36 2.74 -15.84 2.52
C ALA A 36 1.90 -14.67 2.00
N VAL A 37 0.88 -14.23 2.75
CA VAL A 37 0.05 -13.07 2.37
C VAL A 37 0.89 -11.79 2.31
N VAL A 38 1.85 -11.59 3.22
CA VAL A 38 2.80 -10.47 3.15
C VAL A 38 3.62 -10.55 1.87
N ALA A 39 4.27 -11.69 1.60
CA ALA A 39 5.09 -11.87 0.41
C ALA A 39 4.29 -11.63 -0.89
N ASN A 40 3.09 -12.17 -0.99
CA ASN A 40 2.20 -11.96 -2.14
C ASN A 40 1.79 -10.49 -2.27
N SER A 41 1.41 -9.83 -1.16
CA SER A 41 1.04 -8.41 -1.18
C SER A 41 2.21 -7.53 -1.63
N ILE A 42 3.43 -7.85 -1.23
CA ILE A 42 4.64 -7.15 -1.70
C ILE A 42 4.84 -7.37 -3.21
N SER A 43 4.71 -8.60 -3.69
CA SER A 43 4.83 -8.92 -5.12
C SER A 43 3.80 -8.15 -5.97
N GLU A 44 2.56 -8.08 -5.49
CA GLU A 44 1.47 -7.34 -6.15
C GLU A 44 1.67 -5.82 -6.09
N ALA A 45 2.18 -5.30 -4.97
CA ALA A 45 2.57 -3.89 -4.85
C ALA A 45 3.66 -3.54 -5.87
N ILE A 46 4.75 -4.33 -5.94
CA ILE A 46 5.84 -4.13 -6.91
C ILE A 46 5.30 -4.20 -8.34
N SER A 47 4.47 -5.19 -8.64
CA SER A 47 3.87 -5.37 -9.98
C SER A 47 2.98 -4.20 -10.37
N SER A 48 2.15 -3.70 -9.44
CA SER A 48 1.28 -2.54 -9.67
C SER A 48 2.07 -1.24 -9.83
N ILE A 49 3.17 -1.07 -9.07
CA ILE A 49 4.10 0.04 -9.22
C ILE A 49 4.74 0.02 -10.62
N CYS A 50 5.21 -1.14 -11.07
CA CYS A 50 5.78 -1.30 -12.41
C CYS A 50 4.74 -1.01 -13.49
N ALA A 51 3.52 -1.54 -13.36
CA ALA A 51 2.42 -1.27 -14.29
C ALA A 51 2.08 0.23 -14.36
N ALA A 52 2.03 0.93 -13.23
CA ALA A 52 1.82 2.38 -13.22
C ALA A 52 2.92 3.15 -13.96
N ILE A 53 4.17 2.67 -13.92
CA ILE A 53 5.31 3.25 -14.65
C ILE A 53 5.24 2.91 -16.14
N ASP A 54 4.99 1.65 -16.48
CA ASP A 54 4.98 1.15 -17.85
C ASP A 54 3.83 1.79 -18.66
N PHE A 55 2.65 1.85 -18.06
CA PHE A 55 1.47 2.54 -18.63
C PHE A 55 1.46 4.05 -18.41
N LYS A 56 2.58 4.63 -17.95
CA LYS A 56 2.82 6.08 -17.82
C LYS A 56 1.94 6.84 -16.84
N SER A 57 1.03 6.20 -16.12
CA SER A 57 0.19 6.85 -15.11
C SER A 57 1.05 7.48 -14.00
N ALA A 58 2.04 6.76 -13.46
CA ALA A 58 2.90 7.29 -12.41
C ALA A 58 3.61 8.59 -12.84
N ALA A 59 4.15 8.62 -14.05
CA ALA A 59 4.82 9.81 -14.59
C ALA A 59 3.84 10.95 -14.87
N ALA A 60 2.65 10.64 -15.41
CA ALA A 60 1.63 11.64 -15.72
C ALA A 60 1.00 12.27 -14.47
N ARG A 61 0.84 11.50 -13.38
CA ARG A 61 0.19 11.95 -12.15
C ARG A 61 1.16 12.46 -11.09
N ALA A 62 2.45 12.14 -11.18
CA ALA A 62 3.46 12.62 -10.24
C ALA A 62 3.49 14.13 -9.99
N PRO A 63 3.34 15.01 -11.00
CA PRO A 63 3.33 16.45 -10.77
C PRO A 63 2.10 16.97 -10.01
N LEU A 64 1.05 16.16 -9.89
CA LEU A 64 -0.21 16.55 -9.24
C LEU A 64 -0.19 16.36 -7.71
N VAL A 65 0.87 15.76 -7.19
CA VAL A 65 1.00 15.45 -5.76
C VAL A 65 2.31 16.01 -5.21
N PRO A 66 2.30 16.54 -3.97
CA PRO A 66 3.53 16.89 -3.28
C PRO A 66 4.49 15.69 -3.22
N PRO A 67 5.81 15.91 -3.35
CA PRO A 67 6.77 14.84 -3.13
C PRO A 67 6.77 14.43 -1.65
N LEU A 68 7.07 13.16 -1.39
CA LEU A 68 7.33 12.67 -0.04
C LEU A 68 8.54 13.41 0.55
N SER A 69 8.43 13.79 1.82
CA SER A 69 9.56 14.34 2.58
C SER A 69 10.69 13.31 2.65
N PRO A 70 11.96 13.73 2.57
CA PRO A 70 13.07 12.86 2.89
C PRO A 70 12.93 12.34 4.33
N PRO A 71 13.23 11.06 4.60
CA PRO A 71 13.19 10.54 5.95
C PRO A 71 14.28 11.21 6.81
N ASP A 72 13.92 11.64 8.02
CA ASP A 72 14.83 12.28 8.97
C ASP A 72 15.98 11.37 9.40
N GLN A 73 15.76 10.06 9.32
CA GLN A 73 16.75 9.03 9.59
C GLN A 73 16.73 7.97 8.50
N VAL A 74 17.93 7.69 7.97
CA VAL A 74 18.17 6.56 7.10
C VAL A 74 18.85 5.49 7.95
N PRO A 75 18.16 4.38 8.29
CA PRO A 75 18.80 3.29 8.99
C PRO A 75 19.95 2.73 8.14
N PRO A 76 21.04 2.24 8.77
CA PRO A 76 22.13 1.63 8.05
C PRO A 76 21.63 0.45 7.21
N LEU A 77 22.27 0.23 6.06
CA LEU A 77 21.98 -0.94 5.23
C LEU A 77 22.29 -2.20 6.04
N GLY A 78 21.30 -3.07 6.23
CA GLY A 78 21.47 -4.37 6.86
C GLY A 78 22.20 -5.36 5.94
N ASP A 79 22.23 -6.64 6.33
CA ASP A 79 22.74 -7.70 5.47
C ASP A 79 21.79 -7.97 4.30
N LEU A 80 22.16 -7.45 3.11
CA LEU A 80 21.40 -7.62 1.88
C LEU A 80 21.31 -9.09 1.42
N SER A 81 22.19 -9.97 1.88
CA SER A 81 22.14 -11.41 1.58
C SER A 81 21.13 -12.14 2.47
N GLN A 82 20.84 -11.60 3.65
CA GLN A 82 19.92 -12.14 4.66
C GLN A 82 19.00 -11.07 5.25
N PRO A 83 18.12 -10.46 4.44
CA PRO A 83 17.18 -9.47 4.94
C PRO A 83 16.25 -10.09 5.99
N GLN A 84 15.99 -9.31 7.05
CA GLN A 84 15.10 -9.70 8.13
C GLN A 84 13.71 -9.11 7.92
N ARG A 85 12.69 -9.78 8.47
CA ARG A 85 11.32 -9.25 8.48
C ARG A 85 11.32 -7.94 9.28
N TYR A 86 10.69 -6.92 8.73
CA TYR A 86 10.60 -5.63 9.42
C TYR A 86 9.72 -5.70 10.67
N LEU A 87 8.79 -6.67 10.72
CA LEU A 87 7.93 -6.93 11.87
C LEU A 87 8.03 -8.39 12.31
N THR A 88 8.53 -8.60 13.53
CA THR A 88 8.69 -9.91 14.18
C THR A 88 7.95 -10.04 15.50
N GLU A 89 7.44 -8.93 16.03
CA GLU A 89 6.69 -8.82 17.28
C GLU A 89 5.48 -7.90 17.05
N PRO A 90 4.42 -7.98 17.87
CA PRO A 90 3.28 -7.07 17.79
C PRO A 90 3.69 -5.59 17.78
N ASN A 91 3.06 -4.78 16.92
CA ASN A 91 3.23 -3.33 16.91
C ASN A 91 1.97 -2.66 17.50
N PRO A 92 2.12 -1.60 18.32
CA PRO A 92 0.97 -0.89 18.90
C PRO A 92 -0.06 -0.38 17.88
N VAL A 93 0.36 -0.06 16.64
CA VAL A 93 -0.55 0.48 15.62
C VAL A 93 -1.38 -0.58 14.89
N CYS A 94 -1.15 -1.87 15.15
CA CYS A 94 -1.76 -2.94 14.36
C CYS A 94 -3.29 -3.01 14.47
N GLU A 95 -3.85 -2.76 15.66
CA GLU A 95 -5.30 -2.75 15.87
C GLU A 95 -5.97 -1.57 15.17
N ASP A 96 -5.38 -0.37 15.31
CA ASP A 96 -5.86 0.84 14.66
C ASP A 96 -5.74 0.74 13.14
N TRP A 97 -4.65 0.15 12.63
CA TRP A 97 -4.45 -0.10 11.20
C TRP A 97 -5.54 -1.00 10.62
N ALA A 98 -5.86 -2.11 11.31
CA ALA A 98 -6.90 -3.03 10.88
C ALA A 98 -8.28 -2.35 10.91
N SER A 99 -8.54 -1.54 11.94
CA SER A 99 -9.79 -0.79 12.10
C SER A 99 -9.97 0.27 11.01
N ALA A 100 -8.93 1.06 10.72
CA ALA A 100 -8.91 2.06 9.65
C ALA A 100 -9.18 1.40 8.28
N LEU A 101 -8.52 0.27 7.99
CA LEU A 101 -8.71 -0.47 6.74
C LEU A 101 -10.15 -0.99 6.62
N ALA A 102 -10.72 -1.53 7.70
CA ALA A 102 -12.09 -2.04 7.70
C ALA A 102 -13.12 -0.91 7.49
N ALA A 103 -12.94 0.24 8.15
CA ALA A 103 -13.78 1.42 7.97
C ALA A 103 -13.72 1.90 6.50
N TYR A 104 -12.52 2.11 5.97
CA TYR A 104 -12.30 2.49 4.58
C TYR A 104 -12.99 1.54 3.60
N GLN A 105 -12.81 0.23 3.75
CA GLN A 105 -13.45 -0.77 2.88
C GLN A 105 -14.97 -0.72 2.92
N SER A 106 -15.55 -0.45 4.10
CA SER A 106 -16.99 -0.27 4.25
C SER A 106 -17.49 0.98 3.53
N GLU A 107 -16.78 2.11 3.69
CA GLU A 107 -17.17 3.41 3.15
C GLU A 107 -17.06 3.48 1.62
N ILE A 108 -16.03 2.86 1.02
CA ILE A 108 -15.88 2.87 -0.44
C ILE A 108 -16.80 1.88 -1.15
N LYS A 109 -17.49 0.99 -0.43
CA LYS A 109 -18.29 -0.11 -1.01
C LYS A 109 -19.28 0.36 -2.10
N PRO A 110 -20.04 1.46 -1.93
CA PRO A 110 -20.94 1.93 -3.00
C PRO A 110 -20.19 2.32 -4.28
N TRP A 111 -18.96 2.85 -4.15
CA TRP A 111 -18.14 3.27 -5.28
C TRP A 111 -17.53 2.09 -6.06
N THR A 112 -17.33 0.93 -5.42
CA THR A 112 -16.70 -0.26 -6.05
C THR A 112 -17.44 -0.83 -7.27
N VAL A 113 -18.70 -0.43 -7.48
CA VAL A 113 -19.48 -0.78 -8.70
C VAL A 113 -19.04 0.03 -9.93
N THR A 114 -18.28 1.11 -9.74
CA THR A 114 -17.70 1.90 -10.83
C THR A 114 -16.57 1.12 -11.47
N SER A 115 -16.75 0.69 -12.72
CA SER A 115 -15.71 -0.05 -13.43
C SER A 115 -14.46 0.81 -13.62
N PRO A 116 -13.26 0.32 -13.24
CA PRO A 116 -12.01 1.04 -13.46
C PRO A 116 -11.58 1.07 -14.94
N ASP A 117 -12.32 0.41 -15.84
CA ASP A 117 -12.00 0.41 -17.28
C ASP A 117 -12.74 1.52 -18.05
N ILE A 118 -13.58 2.30 -17.37
CA ILE A 118 -14.30 3.44 -17.96
C ILE A 118 -13.55 4.74 -17.65
N PRO A 119 -13.06 5.50 -18.65
CA PRO A 119 -12.41 6.78 -18.44
C PRO A 119 -13.38 7.87 -17.95
N ALA A 120 -12.88 8.90 -17.26
CA ALA A 120 -13.69 9.97 -16.66
C ALA A 120 -14.68 10.62 -17.65
N GLY A 121 -14.26 10.82 -18.90
CA GLY A 121 -15.11 11.42 -19.94
C GLY A 121 -16.31 10.58 -20.38
N GLN A 122 -16.40 9.32 -19.92
CA GLN A 122 -17.48 8.39 -20.25
C GLN A 122 -18.31 7.97 -19.03
N TRP A 123 -18.06 8.54 -17.85
CA TRP A 123 -18.84 8.23 -16.66
C TRP A 123 -20.29 8.70 -16.80
N SER A 124 -21.21 7.87 -16.30
CA SER A 124 -22.57 8.32 -16.03
C SER A 124 -22.60 9.36 -14.92
N ASN A 125 -23.69 10.12 -14.81
CA ASN A 125 -23.88 11.07 -13.71
C ASN A 125 -23.78 10.38 -12.33
N GLU A 126 -24.24 9.13 -12.23
CA GLU A 126 -24.16 8.35 -11.00
C GLU A 126 -22.70 7.94 -10.69
N GLN A 127 -21.95 7.44 -11.68
CA GLN A 127 -20.53 7.09 -11.51
C GLN A 127 -19.69 8.30 -11.12
N LYS A 128 -19.96 9.45 -11.74
CA LYS A 128 -19.32 10.70 -11.38
C LYS A 128 -19.63 11.09 -9.92
N ARG A 129 -20.90 11.08 -9.53
CA ARG A 129 -21.31 11.37 -8.14
C ARG A 129 -20.63 10.43 -7.15
N LEU A 130 -20.68 9.12 -7.38
CA LEU A 130 -20.05 8.13 -6.50
C LEU A 130 -18.52 8.33 -6.41
N THR A 131 -17.89 8.76 -7.50
CA THR A 131 -16.46 9.07 -7.51
C THR A 131 -16.16 10.35 -6.75
N ASP A 132 -16.97 11.40 -6.91
CA ASP A 132 -16.83 12.64 -6.16
C ASP A 132 -17.01 12.39 -4.64
N ASP A 133 -17.95 11.52 -4.27
CA ASP A 133 -18.23 11.15 -2.87
C ASP A 133 -17.07 10.37 -2.22
N VAL A 134 -16.34 9.55 -2.97
CA VAL A 134 -15.25 8.70 -2.42
C VAL A 134 -13.91 9.44 -2.30
N ILE A 135 -13.73 10.56 -3.00
CA ILE A 135 -12.51 11.38 -2.93
C ILE A 135 -12.10 11.70 -1.48
N PRO A 136 -12.96 12.32 -0.65
CA PRO A 136 -12.60 12.64 0.73
C PRO A 136 -12.28 11.38 1.53
N VAL A 137 -13.04 10.29 1.37
CA VAL A 137 -12.79 9.01 2.05
C VAL A 137 -11.39 8.47 1.74
N MET A 138 -10.96 8.51 0.47
CA MET A 138 -9.61 8.07 0.08
C MET A 138 -8.51 8.98 0.64
N GLN A 139 -8.75 10.29 0.68
CA GLN A 139 -7.78 11.24 1.24
C GLN A 139 -7.66 11.10 2.75
N ASP A 140 -8.76 10.84 3.44
CA ASP A 140 -8.81 10.69 4.89
C ASP A 140 -8.09 9.41 5.30
N PHE A 141 -8.40 8.29 4.62
CA PHE A 141 -7.68 7.04 4.83
C PHE A 141 -6.18 7.15 4.51
N ALA A 142 -5.81 7.89 3.46
CA ALA A 142 -4.40 8.15 3.15
C ALA A 142 -3.66 8.91 4.27
N ARG A 143 -4.34 9.87 4.92
CA ARG A 143 -3.76 10.60 6.06
C ARG A 143 -3.66 9.71 7.30
N GLU A 144 -4.68 8.91 7.56
CA GLU A 144 -4.74 8.00 8.71
C GLU A 144 -3.63 6.94 8.65
N VAL A 145 -3.50 6.20 7.53
CA VAL A 145 -2.42 5.21 7.40
C VAL A 145 -1.04 5.85 7.47
N ASN A 146 -0.89 7.08 6.98
CA ASN A 146 0.37 7.81 7.11
C ASN A 146 0.69 8.15 8.57
N SER A 147 -0.30 8.61 9.35
CA SER A 147 -0.15 8.88 10.80
C SER A 147 0.27 7.63 11.56
N LEU A 148 -0.43 6.51 11.33
CA LEU A 148 -0.10 5.21 11.94
C LEU A 148 1.31 4.74 11.53
N GLY A 149 1.71 5.03 10.29
CA GLY A 149 3.07 4.83 9.82
C GLY A 149 4.11 5.56 10.69
N GLU A 150 3.91 6.86 10.91
CA GLU A 150 4.79 7.68 11.76
C GLU A 150 4.81 7.22 13.22
N GLU A 151 3.65 6.83 13.77
CA GLU A 151 3.48 6.41 15.16
C GLU A 151 4.04 5.01 15.44
N SER A 152 4.27 4.21 14.41
CA SER A 152 4.69 2.80 14.54
C SER A 152 6.05 2.59 15.20
N GLY A 153 6.91 3.61 15.24
CA GLY A 153 8.32 3.48 15.63
C GLY A 153 9.14 2.56 14.72
N ASN A 154 8.60 2.14 13.57
CA ASN A 154 9.24 1.22 12.64
C ASN A 154 9.47 1.91 11.28
N GLY A 155 10.75 2.13 10.95
CA GLY A 155 11.11 2.87 9.73
C GLY A 155 10.62 2.23 8.44
N THR A 156 10.59 0.90 8.33
CA THR A 156 10.07 0.23 7.12
C THR A 156 8.55 0.35 7.04
N LEU A 157 7.84 0.20 8.17
CA LEU A 157 6.38 0.37 8.22
C LEU A 157 6.00 1.79 7.80
N ARG A 158 6.64 2.81 8.38
CA ARG A 158 6.45 4.21 8.01
C ARG A 158 6.65 4.43 6.51
N ASP A 159 7.74 3.93 5.96
CA ASP A 159 8.10 4.16 4.56
C ASP A 159 7.10 3.45 3.60
N VAL A 160 6.60 2.26 3.95
CA VAL A 160 5.51 1.57 3.22
C VAL A 160 4.20 2.34 3.33
N ALA A 161 3.85 2.86 4.52
CA ALA A 161 2.65 3.64 4.76
C ALA A 161 2.65 4.96 3.94
N GLN A 162 3.75 5.70 3.99
CA GLN A 162 3.97 6.91 3.20
C GLN A 162 3.86 6.64 1.70
N LEU A 163 4.48 5.56 1.20
CA LEU A 163 4.37 5.19 -0.20
C LEU A 163 2.92 4.86 -0.59
N SER A 164 2.19 4.15 0.28
CA SER A 164 0.78 3.85 0.05
C SER A 164 -0.06 5.12 -0.07
N ALA A 165 0.15 6.09 0.83
CA ALA A 165 -0.54 7.38 0.82
C ALA A 165 -0.19 8.18 -0.44
N GLN A 166 1.08 8.19 -0.86
CA GLN A 166 1.52 8.87 -2.07
C GLN A 166 0.79 8.37 -3.33
N TYR A 167 0.68 7.04 -3.49
CA TYR A 167 -0.02 6.45 -4.62
C TYR A 167 -1.54 6.71 -4.57
N ARG A 168 -2.15 6.67 -3.38
CA ARG A 168 -3.59 6.99 -3.20
C ARG A 168 -3.88 8.44 -3.56
N ASN A 169 -3.06 9.37 -3.07
CA ASN A 169 -3.19 10.80 -3.38
C ASN A 169 -3.05 11.06 -4.88
N ALA A 170 -2.14 10.37 -5.56
CA ALA A 170 -1.99 10.50 -7.02
C ALA A 170 -3.18 9.92 -7.78
N TYR A 171 -3.75 8.80 -7.31
CA TYR A 171 -4.99 8.25 -7.85
C TYR A 171 -6.14 9.25 -7.72
N VAL A 172 -6.33 9.81 -6.52
CA VAL A 172 -7.37 10.81 -6.25
C VAL A 172 -7.19 12.04 -7.14
N ALA A 173 -5.97 12.55 -7.27
CA ALA A 173 -5.66 13.68 -8.15
C ALA A 173 -5.89 13.37 -9.63
N ALA A 174 -5.85 12.09 -10.03
CA ALA A 174 -6.13 11.65 -11.39
C ALA A 174 -7.63 11.63 -11.71
N LEU A 175 -8.51 11.43 -10.72
CA LEU A 175 -9.94 11.16 -10.93
C LEU A 175 -10.65 12.15 -11.87
N PRO A 176 -10.43 13.47 -11.81
CA PRO A 176 -11.07 14.42 -12.73
C PRO A 176 -10.73 14.17 -14.21
N THR A 177 -9.58 13.57 -14.48
CA THR A 177 -9.08 13.26 -15.84
C THR A 177 -8.71 11.78 -15.96
N TYR A 178 -9.43 10.93 -15.23
CA TYR A 178 -9.13 9.52 -15.07
C TYR A 178 -9.04 8.80 -16.42
N VAL A 179 -7.99 8.01 -16.58
CA VAL A 179 -7.87 7.00 -17.63
C VAL A 179 -7.63 5.62 -17.01
N PRO A 180 -8.01 4.50 -17.67
CA PRO A 180 -7.94 3.17 -17.07
C PRO A 180 -6.57 2.78 -16.51
N ALA A 181 -5.47 3.28 -17.10
CA ALA A 181 -4.12 3.07 -16.59
C ALA A 181 -3.89 3.61 -15.18
N ASP A 182 -4.68 4.59 -14.73
CA ASP A 182 -4.56 5.14 -13.38
C ASP A 182 -5.01 4.16 -12.30
N LYS A 183 -5.74 3.07 -12.63
CA LYS A 183 -6.11 2.02 -11.66
C LYS A 183 -4.89 1.40 -10.96
N TYR A 184 -3.75 1.33 -11.65
CA TYR A 184 -2.52 0.78 -11.08
C TYR A 184 -1.97 1.62 -9.92
N LEU A 185 -2.29 2.92 -9.87
CA LEU A 185 -1.97 3.76 -8.71
C LEU A 185 -2.74 3.30 -7.47
N LEU A 186 -4.05 3.08 -7.61
CA LEU A 186 -4.87 2.59 -6.50
C LEU A 186 -4.49 1.17 -6.10
N MET A 187 -4.21 0.28 -7.08
CA MET A 187 -3.76 -1.08 -6.80
C MET A 187 -2.46 -1.08 -5.99
N ALA A 188 -1.44 -0.33 -6.42
CA ALA A 188 -0.18 -0.20 -5.69
C ALA A 188 -0.43 0.25 -4.24
N SER A 189 -1.27 1.26 -4.06
CA SER A 189 -1.63 1.76 -2.74
C SER A 189 -2.33 0.71 -1.86
N ASN A 190 -3.29 -0.03 -2.42
CA ASN A 190 -4.02 -1.06 -1.67
C ASN A 190 -3.14 -2.24 -1.28
N TYR A 191 -2.26 -2.69 -2.16
CA TYR A 191 -1.34 -3.78 -1.84
C TYR A 191 -0.31 -3.36 -0.79
N LEU A 192 0.21 -2.13 -0.83
CA LEU A 192 1.09 -1.60 0.21
C LEU A 192 0.39 -1.55 1.58
N VAL A 193 -0.89 -1.16 1.62
CA VAL A 193 -1.68 -1.26 2.87
C VAL A 193 -1.87 -2.71 3.32
N GLY A 194 -2.05 -3.63 2.37
CA GLY A 194 -2.14 -5.06 2.60
C GLY A 194 -0.86 -5.67 3.19
N VAL A 195 0.32 -5.19 2.78
CA VAL A 195 1.62 -5.60 3.36
C VAL A 195 1.62 -5.38 4.87
N VAL A 196 1.27 -4.18 5.32
CA VAL A 196 1.29 -3.82 6.74
C VAL A 196 0.25 -4.62 7.52
N ASN A 197 -0.98 -4.69 7.01
CA ASN A 197 -2.06 -5.43 7.66
C ASN A 197 -1.73 -6.92 7.80
N ALA A 198 -1.17 -7.54 6.75
CA ALA A 198 -0.78 -8.94 6.79
C ALA A 198 0.40 -9.19 7.74
N ALA A 199 1.38 -8.28 7.80
CA ALA A 199 2.51 -8.38 8.72
C ALA A 199 2.04 -8.31 10.17
N CYS A 200 1.14 -7.39 10.50
CA CYS A 200 0.49 -7.31 11.81
C CYS A 200 -0.19 -8.63 12.20
N ARG A 201 -0.93 -9.24 11.26
CA ARG A 201 -1.59 -10.54 11.50
C ARG A 201 -0.61 -11.71 11.61
N ALA A 202 0.59 -11.61 11.04
CA ALA A 202 1.62 -12.64 11.12
C ALA A 202 2.34 -12.70 12.48
N VAL A 203 2.17 -11.67 13.32
CA VAL A 203 2.75 -11.58 14.67
C VAL A 203 1.69 -11.51 15.76
N ALA A 204 0.41 -11.68 15.39
CA ALA A 204 -0.70 -11.71 16.34
C ALA A 204 -0.70 -13.05 17.11
N GLU A 205 -0.86 -12.97 18.43
CA GLU A 205 -1.01 -14.13 19.32
C GLU A 205 -2.41 -14.75 19.25
#